data_AF-A0A4Q2ZA36-F1
#
_entry.id   AF-A0A4Q2ZA36-F1
#
_cell.length_a   1.000
_cell.length_b   1.000
_cell.length_c   1.000
_cell.angle_alpha   90.00
_cell.angle_beta   90.00
_cell.angle_gamma   90.00
#
_symmetry.space_group_name_H-M   'P 1'
#
loop_
_entity.id
_entity.type
_entity.pdbx_description
1 polymer ?
#
loop_
_entity_poly.entity_id
_entity_poly.type
_entity_poly.pdbx_seq_one_letter_code
_entity_poly.pdbx_strand_id
1 'polypeptide(L)'
;APTLGMKRYVQSHTIQNPVLNAAAQQPRGITEMYDGITEVWWDSPEALAASLQTPEAQEANRILSEDEARFVDLENSAIFFTVEHTIFDF
;
A
#
# COMPACT_ATOMS: atom_id res chain seq x y z
N ALA A 1 2.59 12.69 2.77
CA ALA A 1 3.45 13.89 2.79
C ALA A 1 3.00 14.86 1.71
N PRO A 2 2.72 16.14 2.01
CA PRO A 2 2.26 17.11 1.01
C PRO A 2 3.15 17.20 -0.23
N THR A 3 4.46 17.02 -0.05
CA THR A 3 5.48 17.03 -1.11
C THR A 3 5.28 15.95 -2.17
N LEU A 4 4.65 14.82 -1.84
CA LEU A 4 4.40 13.70 -2.77
C LEU A 4 2.99 13.75 -3.38
N GLY A 5 2.19 14.78 -3.07
CA GLY A 5 0.82 14.91 -3.54
C GLY A 5 -0.15 13.85 -2.98
N MET A 6 0.26 13.09 -1.96
CA MET A 6 -0.54 12.04 -1.36
C MET A 6 -1.75 12.63 -0.63
N LYS A 7 -2.95 12.17 -0.96
CA LYS A 7 -4.21 12.54 -0.29
C LYS A 7 -4.42 11.76 1.00
N ARG A 8 -3.95 10.51 1.01
CA ARG A 8 -4.04 9.60 2.14
C ARG A 8 -2.90 8.59 2.08
N TYR A 9 -2.46 8.12 3.24
CA TYR A 9 -1.49 7.05 3.41
C TYR A 9 -1.93 6.22 4.61
N VAL A 10 -2.18 4.93 4.43
CA VAL A 10 -2.62 4.00 5.48
C VAL A 10 -1.79 2.73 5.42
N GLN A 11 -1.41 2.22 6.59
CA GLN A 11 -0.83 0.89 6.74
C GLN A 11 -1.77 0.05 7.61
N SER A 12 -2.11 -1.13 7.14
CA SER A 12 -2.95 -2.10 7.86
C SER A 12 -2.16 -3.39 8.04
N HIS A 13 -1.73 -3.69 9.26
CA HIS A 13 -0.99 -4.91 9.56
C HIS A 13 -1.93 -6.10 9.75
N THR A 14 -1.47 -7.28 9.36
CA THR A 14 -2.19 -8.53 9.53
C THR A 14 -2.41 -8.82 11.01
N ILE A 15 -3.67 -9.03 11.38
CA ILE A 15 -4.07 -9.40 12.73
C ILE A 15 -3.55 -10.81 13.01
N GLN A 16 -2.77 -10.98 14.08
CA GLN A 16 -2.21 -12.27 14.49
C GLN A 16 -3.24 -13.11 15.28
N ASN A 17 -4.41 -13.37 14.68
CA ASN A 17 -5.45 -14.24 15.23
C ASN A 17 -5.62 -15.47 14.32
N PRO A 18 -5.10 -16.64 14.72
CA PRO A 18 -5.10 -17.82 13.86
C PRO A 18 -6.49 -18.36 13.56
N VAL A 19 -7.46 -18.19 14.48
CA VAL A 19 -8.83 -18.67 14.28
C VAL A 19 -9.55 -17.83 13.22
N LEU A 20 -9.43 -16.50 13.32
CA LEU A 20 -10.08 -15.59 12.37
C LEU A 20 -9.50 -15.74 10.97
N ASN A 21 -8.16 -15.79 10.85
CA ASN A 21 -7.50 -15.92 9.56
C ASN A 21 -7.79 -17.28 8.92
N ALA A 22 -7.69 -18.38 9.68
CA ALA A 22 -7.99 -19.72 9.15
C ALA A 22 -9.44 -19.82 8.66
N ALA A 23 -10.40 -19.25 9.39
CA ALA A 23 -11.81 -19.25 9.00
C ALA A 23 -12.05 -18.51 7.66
N ALA A 24 -11.31 -17.42 7.40
CA ALA A 24 -11.42 -16.66 6.15
C ALA A 24 -10.68 -17.34 4.97
N GLN A 25 -9.55 -17.99 5.23
CA GLN A 25 -8.65 -18.55 4.24
C GLN A 25 -9.05 -19.93 3.73
N GLN A 26 -9.41 -20.85 4.64
CA GLN A 26 -9.68 -22.26 4.32
C GLN A 26 -10.70 -22.45 3.19
N PRO A 27 -11.85 -21.75 3.18
CA PRO A 27 -12.85 -21.92 2.11
C PRO A 27 -12.36 -21.47 0.73
N ARG A 28 -11.28 -20.68 0.67
CA ARG A 28 -10.72 -20.09 -0.56
C ARG A 28 -9.45 -20.79 -1.02
N GLY A 29 -8.97 -21.79 -0.28
CA GLY A 29 -7.70 -22.47 -0.57
C GLY A 29 -6.47 -21.54 -0.45
N ILE A 30 -6.58 -20.45 0.31
CA ILE A 30 -5.47 -19.51 0.53
C ILE A 30 -4.65 -20.01 1.71
N THR A 31 -3.33 -20.11 1.57
CA THR A 31 -2.45 -20.62 2.63
C THR A 31 -1.47 -19.58 3.15
N GLU A 32 -1.09 -18.61 2.33
CA GLU A 32 -0.13 -17.56 2.69
C GLU A 32 -0.84 -16.24 2.98
N MET A 33 -0.24 -15.44 3.86
CA MET A 33 -0.69 -14.10 4.22
C MET A 33 0.49 -13.15 4.07
N TYR A 34 0.22 -11.95 3.60
CA TYR A 34 1.13 -10.83 3.81
C TYR A 34 1.12 -10.42 5.29
N ASP A 35 2.17 -9.77 5.74
CA ASP A 35 2.28 -9.19 7.09
C ASP A 35 1.52 -7.86 7.24
N GLY A 36 1.19 -7.23 6.12
CA GLY A 36 0.28 -6.08 6.05
C GLY A 36 0.04 -5.60 4.62
N ILE A 37 -0.69 -4.49 4.53
CA ILE A 37 -0.89 -3.73 3.30
C ILE A 37 -0.62 -2.25 3.56
N THR A 38 -0.05 -1.57 2.56
CA THR A 38 0.08 -0.12 2.54
C THR A 38 -0.73 0.41 1.37
N GLU A 39 -1.59 1.38 1.64
CA GLU A 39 -2.41 2.03 0.63
C GLU A 39 -2.12 3.53 0.63
N VAL A 40 -1.96 4.08 -0.57
CA VAL A 40 -1.64 5.49 -0.79
C VAL A 40 -2.52 6.02 -1.92
N TRP A 41 -3.11 7.20 -1.72
CA TRP A 41 -4.07 7.77 -2.65
C TRP A 41 -3.57 9.07 -3.26
N TRP A 42 -3.91 9.26 -4.53
CA TRP A 42 -3.74 10.49 -5.29
C TRP A 42 -5.05 10.84 -6.00
N ASP A 43 -5.18 12.09 -6.47
CA ASP A 43 -6.38 12.53 -7.18
C ASP A 43 -6.54 11.82 -8.55
N SER A 44 -5.43 11.50 -9.22
CA SER A 44 -5.40 10.74 -10.48
C SER A 44 -3.99 10.18 -10.77
N PRO A 45 -3.85 9.24 -11.73
CA PRO A 45 -2.54 8.80 -12.21
C PRO A 45 -1.67 9.95 -12.74
N GLU A 46 -2.27 10.94 -13.39
CA GLU A 46 -1.57 12.14 -13.89
C GLU A 46 -1.07 13.01 -12.72
N ALA A 47 -1.87 13.15 -11.65
CA ALA A 47 -1.46 13.89 -10.46
C ALA A 47 -0.27 13.24 -9.75
N LEU A 48 -0.23 11.90 -9.68
CA LEU A 48 0.93 11.15 -9.21
C LEU A 48 2.15 11.37 -10.12
N ALA A 49 2.00 11.19 -11.43
CA ALA A 49 3.10 11.37 -12.38
C ALA A 49 3.69 12.79 -12.32
N ALA A 50 2.82 13.80 -12.17
CA ALA A 50 3.22 15.19 -12.03
C ALA A 50 3.89 15.47 -10.68
N SER A 51 3.43 14.86 -9.57
CA SER A 51 4.03 15.08 -8.26
C SER A 51 5.48 14.61 -8.23
N LEU A 52 5.83 13.55 -8.95
CA LEU A 52 7.20 13.01 -9.04
C LEU A 52 8.15 13.81 -9.96
N GLN A 53 7.71 14.93 -10.55
CA GLN A 53 8.56 15.74 -11.44
C GLN A 53 9.39 16.80 -10.71
N THR A 54 9.15 17.06 -9.43
CA THR A 54 9.92 18.05 -8.68
C THR A 54 11.11 17.41 -7.95
N PRO A 55 12.26 18.10 -7.83
CA PRO A 55 13.40 17.60 -7.07
C PRO A 55 13.05 17.24 -5.62
N GLU A 56 12.20 18.03 -4.98
CA GLU A 56 11.78 17.82 -3.60
C GLU A 56 10.93 16.55 -3.44
N ALA A 57 10.08 16.26 -4.43
CA ALA A 57 9.27 15.04 -4.43
C ALA A 57 10.11 13.80 -4.74
N GLN A 58 11.07 13.90 -5.66
CA GLN A 58 11.99 12.81 -5.95
C GLN A 58 12.84 12.45 -4.74
N GLU A 59 13.33 13.45 -4.01
CA GLU A 59 14.06 13.24 -2.76
C GLU A 59 13.17 12.64 -1.67
N ALA A 60 11.95 13.16 -1.50
CA ALA A 60 10.99 12.60 -0.55
C ALA A 60 10.64 11.14 -0.88
N ASN A 61 10.52 10.79 -2.17
CA ASN A 61 10.25 9.42 -2.61
C ASN A 61 11.47 8.51 -2.34
N ARG A 62 12.69 9.00 -2.59
CA ARG A 62 13.92 8.26 -2.28
C ARG A 62 14.02 7.94 -0.79
N ILE A 63 13.80 8.93 0.08
CA ILE A 63 13.82 8.75 1.53
C ILE A 63 12.77 7.72 1.96
N LEU A 64 11.56 7.78 1.39
CA LEU A 64 10.50 6.82 1.69
C LEU A 64 10.90 5.39 1.28
N SER A 65 11.38 5.20 0.05
CA SER A 65 11.81 3.89 -0.44
C SER A 65 13.00 3.32 0.36
N GLU A 66 13.92 4.17 0.80
CA GLU A 66 15.04 3.75 1.66
C GLU A 66 14.58 3.32 3.04
N ASP A 67 13.56 3.98 3.60
CA ASP A 67 12.97 3.59 4.87
C ASP A 67 12.22 2.26 4.74
N GLU A 68 11.39 2.12 3.70
CA GLU A 68 10.67 0.87 3.39
C GLU A 68 11.62 -0.32 3.22
N ALA A 69 12.75 -0.14 2.53
CA ALA A 69 13.75 -1.19 2.35
C ALA A 69 14.36 -1.73 3.65
N ARG A 70 14.18 -1.04 4.79
CA ARG A 70 14.67 -1.50 6.10
C ARG A 70 13.78 -2.56 6.73
N PHE A 71 12.51 -2.63 6.34
CA PHE A 71 11.52 -3.48 7.00
C PHE A 71 10.58 -4.22 6.05
N VAL A 72 10.47 -3.81 4.79
CA VAL A 72 9.66 -4.48 3.76
C VAL A 72 10.50 -5.54 3.05
N ASP A 73 9.98 -6.76 3.00
CA ASP A 73 10.50 -7.81 2.12
C ASP A 73 10.04 -7.54 0.68
N LEU A 74 10.82 -6.73 -0.05
CA LEU A 74 10.47 -6.27 -1.39
C LEU A 74 10.37 -7.41 -2.42
N GLU A 75 11.13 -8.51 -2.25
CA GLU A 75 11.12 -9.64 -3.19
C GLU A 75 9.79 -10.41 -3.14
N ASN A 76 9.21 -10.51 -1.93
CA ASN A 76 7.94 -11.20 -1.70
C ASN A 76 6.74 -10.24 -1.62
N SER A 77 6.95 -8.96 -1.91
CA SER A 77 5.90 -7.94 -1.94
C SER A 77 5.31 -7.76 -3.34
N ALA A 78 4.06 -7.30 -3.40
CA ALA A 78 3.41 -6.87 -4.63
C ALA A 78 3.07 -5.38 -4.57
N ILE A 79 3.37 -4.66 -5.66
CA ILE A 79 3.00 -3.24 -5.82
C ILE A 79 2.26 -3.05 -7.15
N PHE A 80 1.12 -2.38 -7.09
CA PHE A 80 0.27 -2.10 -8.24
C PHE A 80 -0.65 -0.92 -7.95
N PHE A 81 -1.21 -0.33 -9.00
CA PHE A 81 -2.16 0.78 -8.89
C PHE A 81 -3.59 0.28 -9.11
N THR A 82 -4.53 0.86 -8.39
CA THR A 82 -5.95 0.49 -8.42
C THR A 82 -6.84 1.71 -8.60
N VAL A 83 -8.09 1.45 -9.02
CA VAL A 83 -9.20 2.39 -8.92
C VAL A 83 -10.24 1.74 -8.04
N GLU A 84 -10.74 2.48 -7.05
CA GLU A 84 -11.78 1.99 -6.16
C GLU A 84 -13.12 1.85 -6.91
N HIS A 85 -13.70 0.65 -6.87
CA HIS A 85 -15.05 0.38 -7.34
C HIS A 85 -15.91 -0.02 -6.16
N THR A 86 -16.44 0.98 -5.45
CA THR A 86 -17.28 0.75 -4.27
C THR A 86 -18.59 0.08 -4.67
N ILE A 87 -18.81 -1.13 -4.17
CA ILE A 87 -20.05 -1.89 -4.41
C ILE A 87 -21.10 -1.55 -3.35
N PHE A 88 -20.67 -1.43 -2.10
CA PHE A 88 -21.51 -1.06 -0.95
C PHE A 88 -20.74 -0.13 -0.02
N ASP A 89 -21.41 0.91 0.48
CA ASP A 89 -20.93 1.83 1.52
C ASP A 89 -22.13 2.07 2.45
N PHE A 90 -22.02 1.61 3.70
CA PHE A 90 -23.13 1.52 4.66
C PHE A 90 -22.99 2.55 5.78
#